data_AF-A0A1F3XXR1-F1
#
_entry.id   AF-A0A1F3XXR1-F1
#
_cell.length_a   1.000
_cell.length_b   1.000
_cell.length_c   1.000
_cell.angle_alpha   90.00
_cell.angle_beta   90.00
_cell.angle_gamma   90.00
#
_symmetry.space_group_name_H-M   'P 1'
#
loop_
_entity.id
_entity.type
_entity.pdbx_description
1 polymer ?
#
loop_
_entity_poly.entity_id
_entity_poly.type
_entity_poly.pdbx_seq_one_letter_code
_entity_poly.pdbx_strand_id
1 'polypeptide(L)'
;MLEGPMGAGKTVFANALLQAFGVGQPPGGSPSFPIVHEYDSITGGIAHIDFFRLKNANDADAVGIPSYFWEREITVVSEWTSTNQELFERLLLPRRKEKTWLVRIDFDGSGGLKRIIEINVIFPASSR
;
A
#
# COMPACT_ATOMS: atom_id res chain seq x y z
N MET A 1 2.94 1.23 2.88
CA MET A 1 1.62 0.82 3.41
C MET A 1 0.96 2.05 3.97
N LEU A 2 -0.27 2.31 3.55
CA LEU A 2 -1.06 3.46 3.95
C LEU A 2 -2.24 2.97 4.77
N GLU A 3 -2.34 3.43 6.00
CA GLU A 3 -3.38 3.05 6.95
C GLU A 3 -4.09 4.27 7.51
N GLY A 4 -5.32 4.06 7.97
CA GLY A 4 -6.13 5.10 8.60
C GLY A 4 -7.61 5.03 8.19
N PRO A 5 -8.49 5.85 8.80
CA PRO A 5 -9.92 5.83 8.56
C PRO A 5 -10.33 6.12 7.10
N MET A 6 -11.58 5.78 6.76
CA MET A 6 -12.16 6.14 5.46
C MET A 6 -12.25 7.67 5.36
N GLY A 7 -11.86 8.23 4.22
CA GLY A 7 -11.83 9.69 4.03
C GLY A 7 -10.65 10.41 4.69
N ALA A 8 -9.73 9.69 5.37
CA ALA A 8 -8.54 10.30 5.96
C ALA A 8 -7.56 10.87 4.91
N GLY A 9 -7.66 10.41 3.65
CA GLY A 9 -6.84 10.91 2.53
C GLY A 9 -5.75 9.96 2.06
N LYS A 10 -5.84 8.66 2.36
CA LYS A 10 -4.88 7.64 1.91
C LYS A 10 -4.66 7.63 0.40
N THR A 11 -5.72 7.60 -0.40
CA THR A 11 -5.62 7.65 -1.87
C THR A 11 -5.02 8.97 -2.37
N VAL A 12 -5.29 10.09 -1.70
CA VAL A 12 -4.67 11.38 -2.04
C VAL A 12 -3.16 11.32 -1.80
N PHE A 13 -2.74 10.74 -0.68
CA PHE A 13 -1.34 10.51 -0.37
C PHE A 13 -0.68 9.54 -1.36
N ALA A 14 -1.35 8.42 -1.69
CA ALA A 14 -0.88 7.46 -2.69
C ALA A 14 -0.63 8.13 -4.05
N ASN A 15 -1.59 8.92 -4.54
CA ASN A 15 -1.46 9.63 -5.81
C ASN A 15 -0.31 10.64 -5.80
N ALA A 16 -0.15 11.39 -4.72
CA ALA A 16 0.97 12.33 -4.57
C ALA A 16 2.32 11.58 -4.56
N LEU A 17 2.38 10.42 -3.91
CA LEU A 17 3.58 9.57 -3.90
C LEU A 17 3.90 9.01 -5.29
N LEU A 18 2.89 8.52 -6.03
CA LEU A 18 3.05 8.04 -7.40
C LEU A 18 3.57 9.14 -8.33
N GLN A 19 3.04 10.35 -8.22
CA GLN A 19 3.54 11.52 -8.97
C GLN A 19 4.99 11.84 -8.59
N ALA A 20 5.34 11.79 -7.29
CA ALA A 20 6.70 12.03 -6.84
C ALA A 20 7.70 10.96 -7.35
N PHE A 21 7.23 9.73 -7.57
CA PHE A 21 8.02 8.68 -8.24
C PHE A 21 8.06 8.83 -9.77
N GLY A 22 7.44 9.86 -10.33
CA GLY A 22 7.48 10.18 -11.77
C GLY A 22 6.62 9.26 -12.62
N VAL A 23 5.50 8.78 -12.09
CA VAL A 23 4.48 8.11 -12.91
C VAL A 23 3.93 9.11 -13.94
N GLY A 24 4.17 8.83 -15.21
CA GLY A 24 3.89 9.76 -16.32
C GLY A 24 2.42 9.91 -16.69
N GLN A 25 1.56 9.02 -16.22
CA GLN A 25 0.11 9.11 -16.41
C GLN A 25 -0.57 9.60 -15.12
N PRO A 26 -1.70 10.32 -15.21
CA PRO A 26 -2.48 10.65 -14.01
C PRO A 26 -2.79 9.35 -13.25
N PRO A 27 -2.45 9.26 -11.95
CA PRO A 27 -2.84 8.10 -11.15
C PRO A 27 -4.35 7.89 -11.27
N GLY A 28 -4.79 6.68 -11.63
CA GLY A 28 -6.18 6.36 -11.97
C GLY A 28 -7.17 6.41 -10.80
N GLY A 29 -6.86 7.16 -9.73
CA GLY A 29 -7.56 7.08 -8.45
C GLY A 29 -7.23 5.78 -7.68
N SER A 30 -8.00 5.52 -6.62
CA SER A 30 -7.93 4.23 -5.91
C SER A 30 -8.35 3.11 -6.87
N PRO A 31 -7.65 1.95 -6.87
CA PRO A 31 -8.04 0.76 -7.62
C PRO A 31 -9.44 0.27 -7.18
N SER A 32 -10.48 0.84 -7.79
CA SER A 32 -11.87 0.61 -7.38
C SER A 32 -12.50 -0.60 -8.10
N PHE A 33 -11.92 -1.01 -9.24
CA PHE A 33 -12.36 -2.16 -10.05
C PHE A 33 -11.22 -3.16 -10.30
N PRO A 34 -10.01 -2.74 -10.68
CA PRO A 34 -8.83 -3.60 -10.61
C PRO A 34 -8.35 -3.64 -9.15
N ILE A 35 -8.03 -4.80 -8.61
CA ILE A 35 -7.45 -4.93 -7.25
C ILE A 35 -6.03 -4.32 -7.21
N VAL A 36 -5.37 -4.22 -8.37
CA VAL A 36 -4.03 -3.67 -8.55
C VAL A 36 -4.01 -2.72 -9.74
N HIS A 37 -3.42 -1.54 -9.56
CA HIS A 37 -2.96 -0.70 -10.67
C HIS A 37 -1.44 -0.78 -10.76
N GLU A 38 -0.94 -1.10 -11.95
CA GLU A 38 0.49 -1.05 -12.25
C GLU A 38 0.85 0.24 -12.96
N TYR A 39 1.99 0.82 -12.58
CA TYR A 39 2.51 2.04 -13.17
C TYR A 39 4.00 1.88 -13.47
N ASP A 40 4.42 2.43 -14.60
CA ASP A 40 5.82 2.70 -14.86
C ASP A 40 6.19 4.08 -14.29
N SER A 41 7.38 4.15 -13.71
CA SER A 41 7.90 5.34 -13.05
C SER A 41 9.39 5.50 -13.30
N ILE A 42 9.96 6.66 -12.98
CA ILE A 42 11.42 6.87 -13.12
C ILE A 42 12.23 5.99 -12.15
N THR A 43 11.59 5.50 -11.08
CA THR A 43 12.20 4.62 -10.06
C THR A 43 11.98 3.13 -10.33
N GLY A 44 11.34 2.77 -11.44
CA GLY A 44 10.96 1.39 -11.78
C GLY A 44 9.46 1.15 -11.69
N GLY A 45 9.05 -0.12 -11.74
CA GLY A 45 7.64 -0.50 -11.65
C GLY A 45 7.05 -0.20 -10.27
N ILE A 46 5.78 0.21 -10.24
CA ILE A 46 5.00 0.43 -9.03
C ILE A 46 3.67 -0.32 -9.11
N ALA A 47 3.30 -1.04 -8.05
CA ALA A 47 1.99 -1.65 -7.89
C ALA A 47 1.24 -0.94 -6.78
N HIS A 48 0.12 -0.32 -7.11
CA HIS A 48 -0.82 0.25 -6.15
C HIS A 48 -1.94 -0.75 -5.90
N ILE A 49 -2.04 -1.25 -4.67
CA ILE A 49 -2.96 -2.34 -4.28
C ILE A 49 -3.92 -1.84 -3.20
N ASP A 50 -5.22 -2.02 -3.40
CA ASP A 50 -6.24 -1.75 -2.38
C ASP A 50 -6.71 -3.05 -1.72
N PHE A 51 -6.25 -3.31 -0.49
CA PHE A 51 -6.57 -4.54 0.24
C PHE A 51 -7.99 -4.57 0.79
N PHE A 52 -8.71 -3.44 0.81
CA PHE A 52 -10.10 -3.40 1.26
C PHE A 52 -11.01 -4.32 0.42
N ARG A 53 -10.59 -4.65 -0.82
CA ARG A 53 -11.33 -5.54 -1.73
C ARG A 53 -11.01 -7.03 -1.56
N LEU A 54 -9.93 -7.39 -0.84
CA LEU A 54 -9.52 -8.77 -0.62
C LEU A 54 -10.11 -9.32 0.68
N LYS A 55 -10.97 -10.34 0.58
CA LYS A 55 -11.67 -10.87 1.78
C LYS A 55 -10.80 -11.85 2.57
N ASN A 56 -9.89 -12.55 1.91
CA ASN A 56 -9.04 -13.56 2.53
C ASN A 56 -7.78 -13.82 1.69
N ALA A 57 -6.91 -14.68 2.20
CA ALA A 57 -5.65 -15.02 1.56
C ALA A 57 -5.80 -15.77 0.23
N ASN A 58 -6.87 -16.56 0.06
CA ASN A 58 -7.14 -17.26 -1.20
C ASN A 58 -7.57 -16.30 -2.32
N ASP A 59 -8.33 -15.24 -2.00
CA ASP A 59 -8.68 -14.20 -2.98
C ASP A 59 -7.42 -13.51 -3.52
N ALA A 60 -6.44 -13.27 -2.63
CA ALA A 60 -5.17 -12.67 -3.01
C ALA A 60 -4.33 -13.61 -3.90
N ASP A 61 -4.33 -14.91 -3.62
CA ASP A 61 -3.69 -15.93 -4.47
C ASP A 61 -4.33 -15.99 -5.85
N ALA A 62 -5.68 -16.01 -5.89
CA ALA A 62 -6.45 -16.11 -7.13
C ALA A 62 -6.18 -14.94 -8.09
N VAL A 63 -5.84 -13.76 -7.55
CA VAL A 63 -5.53 -12.55 -8.33
C VAL A 63 -4.03 -12.24 -8.39
N GLY A 64 -3.18 -13.18 -7.97
CA GLY A 64 -1.73 -13.11 -8.15
C GLY A 64 -1.00 -12.08 -7.28
N ILE A 65 -1.63 -11.59 -6.20
CA ILE A 65 -1.03 -10.60 -5.27
C ILE A 65 0.34 -11.04 -4.72
N PRO A 66 0.57 -12.32 -4.34
CA PRO A 66 1.84 -12.73 -3.79
C PRO A 66 3.06 -12.43 -4.69
N SER A 67 2.89 -12.48 -6.02
CA SER A 67 3.98 -12.23 -6.97
C SER A 67 4.58 -10.82 -6.84
N TYR A 68 3.75 -9.81 -6.56
CA TYR A 68 4.18 -8.43 -6.36
C TYR A 68 5.05 -8.24 -5.12
N PHE A 69 4.92 -9.12 -4.12
CA PHE A 69 5.67 -9.02 -2.87
C PHE A 69 6.96 -9.83 -2.88
N TRP A 70 7.03 -10.91 -3.66
CA TRP A 70 8.10 -11.90 -3.52
C TRP A 70 8.87 -12.20 -4.80
N GLU A 71 8.29 -11.98 -5.97
CA GLU A 71 8.85 -12.41 -7.26
C GLU A 71 9.29 -11.24 -8.13
N ARG A 72 8.69 -10.07 -7.93
CA ARG A 72 8.92 -8.87 -8.76
C ARG A 72 9.78 -7.84 -8.02
N GLU A 73 10.65 -7.17 -8.75
CA GLU A 73 11.41 -6.00 -8.27
C GLU A 73 10.58 -4.73 -8.51
N ILE A 74 9.58 -4.52 -7.65
CA ILE A 74 8.53 -3.50 -7.81
C ILE A 74 8.26 -2.82 -6.46
N THR A 75 8.03 -1.50 -6.50
CA THR A 75 7.56 -0.80 -5.31
C THR A 75 6.08 -1.07 -5.10
N VAL A 76 5.70 -1.61 -3.95
CA VAL A 76 4.29 -1.84 -3.61
C VAL A 76 3.75 -0.72 -2.72
N VAL A 77 2.77 0.03 -3.23
CA VAL A 77 1.98 1.00 -2.49
C VAL A 77 0.65 0.34 -2.13
N SER A 78 0.46 -0.05 -0.88
CA SER A 78 -0.78 -0.68 -0.43
C SER A 78 -1.61 0.23 0.46
N GLU A 79 -2.94 0.17 0.32
CA GLU A 79 -3.91 0.75 1.24
C GLU A 79 -4.64 -0.36 2.03
N TRP A 80 -5.02 -0.08 3.28
CA TRP A 80 -5.91 -0.92 4.10
C TRP A 80 -5.43 -2.33 4.43
N THR A 81 -4.12 -2.53 4.51
CA THR A 81 -3.58 -3.86 4.84
C THR A 81 -3.98 -4.38 6.22
N SER A 82 -4.31 -3.49 7.17
CA SER A 82 -4.77 -3.90 8.50
C SER A 82 -6.20 -4.43 8.55
N THR A 83 -7.01 -4.28 7.49
CA THR A 83 -8.38 -4.84 7.49
C THR A 83 -8.41 -6.36 7.36
N ASN A 84 -7.28 -6.97 6.99
CA ASN A 84 -7.15 -8.41 6.88
C ASN A 84 -5.82 -8.88 7.50
N GLN A 85 -5.87 -9.16 8.80
CA GLN A 85 -4.68 -9.53 9.57
C GLN A 85 -4.02 -10.82 9.05
N GLU A 86 -4.80 -11.80 8.59
CA GLU A 86 -4.27 -13.03 8.00
C GLU A 86 -3.47 -12.74 6.72
N LEU A 87 -4.00 -11.91 5.82
CA LEU A 87 -3.27 -11.45 4.63
C LEU A 87 -2.01 -10.69 5.01
N PHE A 88 -2.10 -9.82 6.01
CA PHE A 88 -0.96 -9.03 6.48
C PHE A 88 0.17 -9.94 6.97
N GLU A 89 -0.16 -10.87 7.86
CA GLU A 89 0.80 -11.82 8.44
C GLU A 89 1.38 -12.76 7.40
N ARG A 90 0.58 -13.21 6.43
CA ARG A 90 1.01 -14.16 5.40
C ARG A 90 1.87 -13.51 4.32
N LEU A 91 1.49 -12.33 3.83
CA LEU A 91 2.15 -11.67 2.70
C LEU A 91 3.39 -10.86 3.10
N LEU A 92 3.36 -10.22 4.27
CA LEU A 92 4.30 -9.13 4.58
C LEU A 92 5.36 -9.49 5.62
N LEU A 93 5.08 -10.41 6.53
CA LEU A 93 6.01 -10.76 7.61
C LEU A 93 7.03 -11.86 7.26
N PRO A 94 6.70 -12.96 6.55
CA PRO A 94 7.57 -14.13 6.56
C PRO A 94 8.68 -14.10 5.49
N ARG A 95 8.53 -13.27 4.45
CA ARG A 95 9.37 -13.35 3.23
C ARG A 95 9.92 -12.01 2.76
N ARG A 96 9.71 -10.94 3.52
CA ARG A 96 10.14 -9.60 3.12
C ARG A 96 11.65 -9.47 3.30
N LYS A 97 12.34 -9.05 2.25
CA LYS A 97 13.79 -8.75 2.28
C LYS A 97 14.06 -7.26 2.53
N GLU A 98 13.08 -6.42 2.23
CA GLU A 98 13.21 -4.96 2.26
C GLU A 98 12.42 -4.33 3.42
N LYS A 99 12.88 -3.14 3.84
CA LYS A 99 12.18 -2.31 4.83
C LYS A 99 10.79 -1.88 4.34
N THR A 100 9.82 -1.83 5.24
CA THR A 100 8.45 -1.37 4.95
C THR A 100 8.24 -0.01 5.58
N TRP A 101 7.71 0.93 4.81
CA TRP A 101 7.21 2.18 5.35
C TRP A 101 5.72 2.03 5.67
N LEU A 102 5.36 2.17 6.94
CA LEU A 102 3.98 2.24 7.41
C LEU A 102 3.64 3.71 7.67
N VAL A 103 2.73 4.26 6.86
CA VAL A 103 2.22 5.61 6.98
C VAL A 103 0.80 5.54 7.49
N ARG A 104 0.55 6.03 8.70
CA ARG A 104 -0.79 6.19 9.26
C ARG A 104 -1.26 7.62 9.05
N ILE A 105 -2.49 7.77 8.57
CA ILE A 105 -3.10 9.08 8.29
C ILE A 105 -4.42 9.14 9.06
N ASP A 106 -4.49 10.03 10.04
CA ASP A 106 -5.66 10.21 10.90
C ASP A 106 -6.20 11.64 10.82
N PHE A 107 -7.46 11.81 11.22
CA PHE A 107 -8.04 13.12 11.46
C PHE A 107 -7.43 13.73 12.73
N ASP A 108 -7.18 15.03 12.73
CA ASP A 108 -6.64 15.71 13.91
C ASP A 108 -7.65 15.91 15.06
N GLY A 109 -8.89 15.44 14.88
CA GLY A 109 -9.99 15.56 15.86
C GLY A 109 -10.63 16.94 15.93
N SER A 110 -10.13 17.94 15.20
CA SER A 110 -10.66 19.32 15.22
C SER A 110 -11.93 19.52 14.39
N GLY A 111 -12.36 18.49 13.64
CA GLY A 111 -13.46 18.57 12.67
C GLY A 111 -13.11 19.29 11.36
N GLY A 112 -11.85 19.72 11.20
CA GLY A 112 -11.36 20.41 10.01
C GLY A 112 -10.69 19.51 8.95
N LEU A 113 -9.98 20.15 8.03
CA LEU A 113 -9.25 19.48 6.93
C LEU A 113 -7.86 18.99 7.33
N LYS A 114 -7.44 19.22 8.57
CA LYS A 114 -6.12 18.84 9.07
C LYS A 114 -6.03 17.32 9.30
N ARG A 115 -4.83 16.79 9.09
CA ARG A 115 -4.50 15.37 9.27
C ARG A 115 -3.24 15.25 10.11
N ILE A 116 -3.16 14.16 10.87
CA ILE A 116 -1.95 13.73 11.56
C ILE A 116 -1.37 12.57 10.74
N ILE A 117 -0.08 12.67 10.40
CA ILE A 117 0.64 11.62 9.67
C ILE A 117 1.75 11.06 10.55
N GLU A 118 1.70 9.77 10.82
CA GLU A 118 2.73 9.03 11.54
C GLU A 118 3.43 8.08 10.58
N ILE A 119 4.77 8.13 10.54
CA ILE A 119 5.58 7.30 9.65
C ILE A 119 6.48 6.39 10.47
N ASN A 120 6.30 5.09 10.30
CA ASN A 120 7.10 4.05 10.93
C ASN A 120 7.84 3.22 9.88
N VAL A 121 8.99 2.69 10.27
CA VAL A 121 9.75 1.74 9.44
C VAL A 121 9.69 0.37 10.11
N ILE A 122 9.16 -0.62 9.38
CA ILE A 122 9.16 -2.02 9.79
C ILE A 122 10.33 -2.70 9.09
N PHE A 123 11.24 -3.25 9.88
CA PHE A 123 12.42 -3.95 9.38
C PHE A 123 12.13 -5.46 9.22
N PRO A 124 12.73 -6.13 8.23
CA PRO A 124 12.61 -7.57 8.07
C PRO A 124 13.23 -8.32 9.26
N ALA A 125 12.67 -9.49 9.61
CA ALA A 125 13.03 -10.23 10.82
C ALA A 125 14.53 -10.60 10.93
N SER A 126 15.26 -10.65 9.81
CA SER A 126 16.69 -10.99 9.73
C SER A 126 17.65 -9.79 9.81
N SER A 127 17.17 -8.59 10.15
CA SER A 127 17.99 -7.36 10.18
C SER A 127 18.32 -6.84 11.59
N ARG A 128 18.38 -7.73 12.59
CA ARG A 128 18.98 -7.46 13.91
C ARG A 128 20.36 -8.09 14.03
#